data_AF-A0A7L2ST87-F1
#
_entry.id   AF-A0A7L2ST87-F1
#
_cell.length_a   1.000
_cell.length_b   1.000
_cell.length_c   1.000
_cell.angle_alpha   90.00
_cell.angle_beta   90.00
_cell.angle_gamma   90.00
#
_symmetry.space_group_name_H-M   'P 1'
#
loop_
_entity.id
_entity.type
_entity.pdbx_description
1 polymer ?
#
loop_
_entity_poly.entity_id
_entity_poly.type
_entity_poly.pdbx_seq_one_letter_code
_entity_poly.pdbx_strand_id
1 'polypeptide(L)'
;KMGCHVEVLFLRYIAAWDLDPGRCYRITWFTSWSPCYDCAQHIANFLRSYPNLTLRIFMARLYFCEDRKAEPEGLRRLHKAGAQIAIMTFKDYFYCWNTFVENREQTFKGWEGLHENSVHLARKLRRILLPLYEVDDLRDAFKILGL
;
A
#
# COMPACT_ATOMS: atom_id res chain seq x y z
N LYS A 1 0.25 11.57 25.08
CA LYS A 1 0.50 11.92 23.67
C LYS A 1 0.13 10.71 22.82
N MET A 2 -0.92 10.81 22.00
CA MET A 2 -1.22 9.77 21.01
C MET A 2 -0.04 9.73 20.04
N GLY A 3 0.56 8.56 19.81
CA GLY A 3 1.73 8.42 18.95
C GLY A 3 1.45 8.88 17.52
N CYS A 4 2.44 9.48 16.85
CA CYS A 4 2.33 9.83 15.44
C CYS A 4 2.73 8.61 14.60
N HIS A 5 1.88 8.22 13.64
CA HIS A 5 2.21 7.18 12.68
C HIS A 5 3.33 7.64 11.73
N VAL A 6 4.12 6.68 11.22
CA VAL A 6 5.32 6.94 10.42
C VAL A 6 4.99 7.63 9.10
N GLU A 7 3.83 7.34 8.53
CA GLU A 7 3.35 7.91 7.28
C GLU A 7 3.20 9.42 7.43
N VAL A 8 2.56 9.88 8.50
CA VAL A 8 2.35 11.31 8.77
C VAL A 8 3.68 12.01 9.06
N LEU A 9 4.59 11.35 9.78
CA LEU A 9 5.94 11.88 10.00
C LEU A 9 6.68 12.06 8.68
N PHE A 10 6.65 11.05 7.80
CA PHE A 10 7.31 11.12 6.49
C PHE A 10 6.74 12.25 5.62
N LEU A 11 5.41 12.42 5.58
CA LEU A 11 4.80 13.52 4.82
C LEU A 11 5.28 14.89 5.30
N ARG A 12 5.48 15.08 6.62
CA ARG A 12 6.05 16.32 7.17
C ARG A 12 7.50 16.53 6.74
N TYR A 13 8.29 15.46 6.70
CA TYR A 13 9.67 15.54 6.21
C TYR A 13 9.72 15.94 4.72
N ILE A 14 8.90 15.33 3.87
CA ILE A 14 8.86 15.66 2.44
C ILE A 14 8.29 17.06 2.20
N ALA A 15 7.28 17.50 2.96
CA ALA A 15 6.75 18.85 2.84
C ALA A 15 7.79 19.93 3.20
N ALA A 16 8.79 19.58 4.02
CA ALA A 16 9.91 20.45 4.35
C ALA A 16 11.05 20.36 3.32
N TRP A 17 10.97 19.45 2.33
CA TRP A 17 11.93 19.41 1.23
C TRP A 17 11.56 20.45 0.17
N ASP A 18 12.56 21.17 -0.32
CA ASP A 18 12.41 22.09 -1.45
C ASP A 18 12.37 21.28 -2.76
N LEU A 19 11.22 20.66 -3.02
CA LEU A 19 10.99 19.87 -4.24
C LEU A 19 10.83 20.83 -5.42
N ASP A 20 11.72 20.69 -6.42
CA ASP A 20 11.68 21.44 -7.67
C ASP A 20 10.36 21.18 -8.42
N PRO A 21 9.50 22.19 -8.61
CA PRO A 21 8.22 22.03 -9.31
C PRO A 21 8.37 21.56 -10.76
N GLY A 22 9.54 21.78 -11.38
CA GLY A 22 9.84 21.35 -12.75
C GLY A 22 10.23 19.88 -12.88
N ARG A 23 10.39 19.15 -11.77
CA ARG A 23 10.80 17.74 -11.77
C ARG A 23 9.69 16.81 -11.30
N CYS A 24 9.70 15.61 -11.86
CA CYS A 24 8.86 14.51 -11.38
C CYS A 24 9.62 13.67 -10.35
N TYR A 25 8.99 13.42 -9.21
CA TYR A 25 9.55 12.62 -8.13
C TYR A 25 8.82 11.30 -8.01
N ARG A 26 9.56 10.23 -7.70
CA ARG A 26 8.97 8.93 -7.37
C ARG A 26 9.48 8.46 -6.03
N ILE A 27 8.55 8.31 -5.09
CA ILE A 27 8.82 7.83 -3.75
C ILE A 27 8.34 6.38 -3.67
N THR A 28 9.17 5.50 -3.09
CA THR A 28 8.81 4.11 -2.83
C THR A 28 8.90 3.83 -1.34
N TRP A 29 7.80 3.39 -0.74
CA TRP A 29 7.72 2.93 0.64
C TRP A 29 7.68 1.42 0.69
N PHE A 30 8.40 0.86 1.66
CA PHE A 30 8.27 -0.52 2.09
C PHE A 30 7.80 -0.50 3.54
N THR A 31 6.56 -0.92 3.79
CA THR A 31 5.93 -0.80 5.10
C THR A 31 5.58 -2.17 5.68
N SER A 32 5.74 -2.32 7.00
CA SER A 32 5.42 -3.57 7.70
C SER A 32 3.91 -3.87 7.77
N TRP A 33 3.09 -2.83 7.62
CA TRP A 33 1.64 -2.85 7.58
C TRP A 33 1.14 -1.81 6.58
N SER A 34 -0.06 -2.03 6.04
CA SER A 34 -0.78 -1.01 5.28
C SER A 34 -1.15 0.18 6.18
N PRO A 35 -1.24 1.39 5.62
CA PRO A 35 -1.67 2.55 6.41
C PRO A 35 -3.08 2.37 6.95
N CYS A 36 -3.32 2.92 8.15
CA CYS A 36 -4.69 3.02 8.67
C CYS A 36 -5.52 4.02 7.84
N TYR A 37 -6.83 4.05 8.07
CA TYR A 37 -7.77 4.93 7.35
C TYR A 37 -7.33 6.41 7.37
N ASP A 38 -7.01 6.96 8.54
CA ASP A 38 -6.63 8.37 8.68
C ASP A 38 -5.31 8.68 7.97
N CYS A 39 -4.32 7.77 8.05
CA CYS A 39 -3.05 7.93 7.34
C CYS A 39 -3.25 7.87 5.82
N ALA A 40 -4.08 6.94 5.35
CA ALA A 40 -4.44 6.83 3.94
C ALA A 40 -5.10 8.12 3.41
N GLN A 41 -5.97 8.74 4.22
CA GLN A 41 -6.58 10.03 3.88
C GLN A 41 -5.56 11.17 3.83
N HIS A 42 -4.64 11.25 4.79
CA HIS A 42 -3.57 12.25 4.77
C HIS A 42 -2.66 12.11 3.54
N ILE A 43 -2.26 10.89 3.21
CA ILE A 43 -1.44 10.61 2.02
C ILE A 43 -2.20 10.98 0.74
N ALA A 44 -3.46 10.60 0.61
CA ALA A 44 -4.27 10.92 -0.57
C ALA A 44 -4.41 12.44 -0.78
N ASN A 45 -4.61 13.19 0.31
CA ASN A 45 -4.65 14.65 0.24
C ASN A 45 -3.29 15.24 -0.13
N PHE A 46 -2.20 14.70 0.42
CA PHE A 46 -0.85 15.12 0.07
C PHE A 46 -0.57 14.93 -1.42
N LEU A 47 -0.87 13.76 -2.00
CA LEU A 47 -0.63 13.49 -3.42
C LEU A 47 -1.38 14.45 -4.36
N ARG A 48 -2.56 14.94 -3.96
CA ARG A 48 -3.30 15.95 -4.72
C ARG A 48 -2.61 17.31 -4.73
N SER A 49 -1.91 17.65 -3.65
CA SER A 49 -1.14 18.90 -3.54
C SER A 49 0.21 18.85 -4.28
N TYR A 50 0.71 17.65 -4.59
CA TYR A 50 2.01 17.43 -5.25
C TYR A 50 1.82 16.57 -6.52
N PRO A 51 1.27 17.13 -7.61
CA PRO A 51 0.92 16.36 -8.82
C PRO A 51 2.14 15.78 -9.55
N ASN A 52 3.33 16.33 -9.31
CA ASN A 52 4.60 15.84 -9.84
C ASN A 52 5.19 14.67 -9.02
N LEU A 53 4.54 14.27 -7.92
CA LEU A 53 5.00 13.20 -7.04
C LEU A 53 4.18 11.93 -7.24
N THR A 54 4.85 10.84 -7.61
CA THR A 54 4.27 9.50 -7.64
C THR A 54 4.69 8.71 -6.42
N LEU A 55 3.73 8.14 -5.70
CA LEU A 55 4.00 7.28 -4.54
C LEU A 55 3.73 5.81 -4.88
N ARG A 56 4.69 4.96 -4.53
CA ARG A 56 4.58 3.50 -4.51
C ARG A 56 4.63 3.01 -3.08
N ILE A 57 3.71 2.14 -2.68
CA ILE A 57 3.68 1.55 -1.34
C ILE A 57 3.65 0.03 -1.47
N PHE A 58 4.72 -0.63 -1.05
CA PHE A 58 4.81 -2.08 -0.92
C PHE A 58 4.59 -2.45 0.55
N MET A 59 3.49 -3.13 0.83
CA MET A 59 3.05 -3.46 2.18
C MET A 59 3.29 -4.94 2.48
N ALA A 60 3.97 -5.23 3.58
CA ALA A 60 4.17 -6.61 4.04
C ALA A 60 2.86 -7.28 4.47
N ARG A 61 1.95 -6.51 5.08
CA ARG A 61 0.68 -7.00 5.66
C ARG A 61 -0.42 -5.96 5.50
N LEU A 62 -1.67 -6.41 5.53
CA LEU A 62 -2.86 -5.55 5.49
C LEU A 62 -3.42 -5.35 6.92
N TYR A 63 -3.47 -4.10 7.37
CA TYR A 63 -3.94 -3.69 8.70
C TYR A 63 -5.47 -3.60 8.75
N PHE A 64 -6.12 -4.32 9.66
CA PHE A 64 -7.58 -4.35 9.90
C PHE A 64 -8.47 -4.36 8.65
N CYS A 65 -8.04 -5.06 7.60
CA CYS A 65 -8.79 -5.17 6.35
C CYS A 65 -9.83 -6.29 6.40
N GLU A 66 -10.78 -6.21 7.33
CA GLU A 66 -11.96 -7.10 7.43
C GLU A 66 -13.20 -6.37 6.93
N ASP A 67 -14.23 -7.12 6.54
CA ASP A 67 -15.51 -6.53 6.13
C ASP A 67 -16.10 -5.74 7.31
N ARG A 68 -16.62 -4.53 7.02
CA ARG A 68 -17.14 -3.52 7.99
C ARG A 68 -16.09 -2.62 8.66
N LYS A 69 -14.80 -2.75 8.34
CA LYS A 69 -13.74 -1.84 8.81
C LYS A 69 -13.52 -0.67 7.84
N ALA A 70 -12.92 0.42 8.32
CA ALA A 70 -12.71 1.64 7.53
C ALA A 70 -11.45 1.56 6.64
N GLU A 71 -10.50 0.72 7.02
CA GLU A 71 -9.18 0.56 6.39
C GLU A 71 -9.26 0.19 4.90
N PRO A 72 -10.13 -0.75 4.45
CA PRO A 72 -10.34 -1.00 3.02
C PRO A 72 -10.71 0.26 2.23
N GLU A 73 -11.54 1.15 2.79
CA GLU A 73 -11.92 2.40 2.14
C GLU A 73 -10.74 3.38 2.07
N GLY A 74 -9.88 3.40 3.10
CA GLY A 74 -8.61 4.14 3.07
C GLY A 74 -7.73 3.70 1.89
N LEU A 75 -7.56 2.39 1.69
CA LEU A 75 -6.78 1.85 0.58
C LEU A 75 -7.38 2.17 -0.80
N ARG A 76 -8.71 2.12 -0.94
CA ARG A 76 -9.38 2.56 -2.17
C ARG A 76 -9.15 4.04 -2.46
N ARG A 77 -9.20 4.91 -1.45
CA ARG A 77 -8.95 6.34 -1.61
C ARG A 77 -7.50 6.62 -2.02
N LEU A 78 -6.54 5.93 -1.42
CA LEU A 78 -5.14 5.99 -1.83
C LEU A 78 -4.96 5.60 -3.30
N HIS A 79 -5.55 4.47 -3.70
CA HIS A 79 -5.49 4.00 -5.08
C HIS A 79 -6.12 5.00 -6.06
N LYS A 80 -7.29 5.57 -5.72
CA LYS A 80 -7.96 6.61 -6.50
C LYS A 80 -7.17 7.92 -6.57
N ALA A 81 -6.33 8.22 -5.57
CA ALA A 81 -5.44 9.37 -5.56
C ALA A 81 -4.17 9.15 -6.41
N GLY A 82 -4.04 8.01 -7.09
CA GLY A 82 -2.91 7.69 -7.97
C GLY A 82 -1.75 6.98 -7.27
N ALA A 83 -1.88 6.63 -5.98
CA ALA A 83 -0.86 5.83 -5.30
C ALA A 83 -0.83 4.40 -5.85
N GLN A 84 0.34 3.92 -6.22
CA GLN A 84 0.55 2.53 -6.63
C GLN A 84 0.79 1.69 -5.39
N ILE A 85 -0.20 0.89 -5.00
CA ILE A 85 -0.12 0.07 -3.78
C ILE A 85 -0.05 -1.43 -4.14
N ALA A 86 0.85 -2.15 -3.48
CA ALA A 86 1.11 -3.57 -3.73
C ALA A 86 1.49 -4.30 -2.44
N ILE A 87 1.44 -5.63 -2.48
CA ILE A 87 1.95 -6.49 -1.39
C ILE A 87 3.40 -6.85 -1.68
N MET A 88 4.24 -6.83 -0.65
CA MET A 88 5.64 -7.24 -0.76
C MET A 88 5.77 -8.71 -1.16
N THR A 89 6.59 -8.95 -2.18
CA THR A 89 7.03 -10.26 -2.63
C THR A 89 8.41 -10.60 -2.06
N PHE A 90 8.91 -11.80 -2.34
CA PHE A 90 10.28 -12.18 -2.00
C PHE A 90 11.32 -11.13 -2.46
N LYS A 91 11.15 -10.59 -3.68
CA LYS A 91 12.08 -9.60 -4.25
C LYS A 91 12.09 -8.31 -3.44
N ASP A 92 10.94 -7.88 -2.94
CA ASP A 92 10.82 -6.66 -2.14
C ASP A 92 11.46 -6.84 -0.76
N TYR A 93 11.28 -8.00 -0.12
CA TYR A 93 11.97 -8.33 1.12
C TYR A 93 13.49 -8.44 0.93
N PHE A 94 13.92 -9.10 -0.14
CA PHE A 94 15.33 -9.18 -0.51
C PHE A 94 15.93 -7.78 -0.73
N TYR A 95 15.23 -6.90 -1.43
CA TYR A 95 15.66 -5.51 -1.61
C TYR A 95 15.76 -4.77 -0.27
N CYS A 96 14.74 -4.89 0.59
CA CYS A 96 14.73 -4.24 1.90
C CYS A 96 15.87 -4.72 2.79
N TRP A 97 16.14 -6.03 2.81
CA TRP A 97 17.24 -6.63 3.57
C TRP A 97 18.61 -6.09 3.14
N ASN A 98 18.83 -5.95 1.83
CA ASN A 98 20.11 -5.46 1.31
C ASN A 98 20.27 -3.94 1.41
N THR A 99 19.19 -3.18 1.59
CA THR A 99 19.21 -1.70 1.56
C THR A 99 19.07 -1.07 2.94
N PHE A 100 18.20 -1.63 3.79
CA PHE A 100 17.76 -0.99 5.04
C PHE A 100 18.11 -1.79 6.30
N VAL A 101 18.70 -2.98 6.17
CA VAL A 101 19.08 -3.85 7.30
C VAL A 101 20.59 -3.98 7.35
N GLU A 102 21.15 -3.83 8.55
CA GLU A 102 22.55 -4.19 8.83
C GLU A 102 22.71 -5.71 8.76
N ASN A 103 23.05 -6.21 7.57
CA ASN A 103 23.03 -7.64 7.27
C ASN A 103 24.40 -8.32 7.40
N ARG A 104 25.49 -7.58 7.62
CA ARG A 104 26.86 -8.13 7.79
C ARG A 104 27.21 -9.20 6.74
N GLU A 105 26.93 -8.91 5.47
CA GLU A 105 27.17 -9.79 4.30
C GLU A 105 26.33 -11.08 4.27
N GLN A 106 25.35 -11.21 5.16
CA GLN A 106 24.42 -12.34 5.13
C GLN A 106 23.35 -12.13 4.05
N THR A 107 23.04 -13.21 3.34
CA THR A 107 21.98 -13.21 2.34
C THR A 107 20.61 -13.34 2.99
N PHE A 108 19.62 -12.64 2.45
CA PHE A 108 18.23 -12.77 2.90
C PHE A 108 17.74 -14.21 2.72
N LYS A 109 17.19 -14.79 3.78
CA LYS A 109 16.52 -16.10 3.75
C LYS A 109 15.01 -15.88 3.90
N GLY A 110 14.25 -16.25 2.88
CA GLY A 110 12.79 -16.27 2.97
C GLY A 110 12.33 -17.30 3.99
N TRP A 111 11.31 -16.94 4.78
CA TRP A 111 10.66 -17.89 5.69
C TRP A 111 9.66 -18.78 4.95
N GLU A 112 9.30 -19.91 5.57
CA GLU A 112 8.29 -20.82 5.05
C GLU A 112 6.95 -20.11 4.88
N GLY A 113 6.30 -20.29 3.73
CA GLY A 113 5.01 -19.65 3.44
C GLY A 113 5.09 -18.20 2.95
N LEU A 114 6.29 -17.62 2.77
CA LEU A 114 6.43 -16.22 2.31
C LEU A 114 5.70 -16.00 0.98
N HIS A 115 5.93 -16.87 0.00
CA HIS A 115 5.34 -16.73 -1.32
C HIS A 115 3.82 -16.88 -1.27
N GLU A 116 3.33 -17.93 -0.62
CA GLU A 116 1.92 -18.27 -0.47
C GLU A 116 1.17 -17.13 0.23
N ASN A 117 1.74 -16.59 1.31
CA ASN A 117 1.19 -15.44 2.02
C ASN A 117 1.16 -14.18 1.15
N SER A 118 2.23 -13.91 0.40
CA SER A 118 2.27 -12.75 -0.52
C SER A 118 1.17 -12.84 -1.58
N VAL A 119 0.95 -14.03 -2.16
CA VAL A 119 -0.10 -14.28 -3.15
C VAL A 119 -1.49 -14.13 -2.51
N HIS A 120 -1.69 -14.69 -1.31
CA HIS A 120 -2.95 -14.58 -0.58
C HIS A 120 -3.32 -13.10 -0.30
N LEU A 121 -2.37 -12.35 0.26
CA LEU A 121 -2.55 -10.93 0.57
C LEU A 121 -2.75 -10.10 -0.70
N ALA A 122 -2.03 -10.40 -1.79
CA ALA A 122 -2.19 -9.71 -3.06
C ALA A 122 -3.60 -9.91 -3.65
N ARG A 123 -4.15 -11.13 -3.58
CA ARG A 123 -5.54 -11.41 -3.95
C ARG A 123 -6.53 -10.68 -3.06
N LYS A 124 -6.27 -10.60 -1.75
CA LYS A 124 -7.10 -9.83 -0.81
C LYS A 124 -7.07 -8.33 -1.13
N LEU A 125 -5.90 -7.76 -1.37
CA LEU A 125 -5.76 -6.36 -1.79
C LEU A 125 -6.50 -6.10 -3.10
N ARG A 126 -6.36 -6.98 -4.11
CA ARG A 126 -7.10 -6.85 -5.37
C ARG A 126 -8.60 -6.77 -5.13
N ARG A 127 -9.16 -7.64 -4.27
CA ARG A 127 -10.59 -7.61 -3.90
C ARG A 127 -11.00 -6.32 -3.20
N ILE A 128 -10.14 -5.74 -2.37
CA ILE A 128 -10.39 -4.45 -1.71
C ILE A 128 -10.46 -3.31 -2.75
N LEU A 129 -9.59 -3.35 -3.76
CA LEU A 129 -9.47 -2.30 -4.77
C LEU A 129 -10.44 -2.43 -5.94
N LEU A 130 -11.04 -3.61 -6.13
CA LEU A 130 -12.09 -3.80 -7.13
C LEU A 130 -13.25 -2.82 -6.86
N PRO A 131 -13.75 -2.13 -7.89
CA PRO A 131 -14.95 -1.33 -7.77
C PRO A 131 -16.15 -2.22 -7.36
N LEU A 132 -16.98 -1.75 -6.43
CA LEU A 132 -18.13 -2.51 -5.93
C LEU A 132 -19.11 -2.90 -7.06
N TYR A 133 -19.23 -2.09 -8.11
CA TYR A 133 -20.08 -2.40 -9.27
C TYR A 133 -19.61 -3.64 -10.05
N GLU A 134 -18.30 -3.92 -10.13
CA GLU A 134 -17.81 -5.12 -10.82
C GLU A 134 -18.11 -6.39 -10.01
N VAL A 135 -18.19 -6.28 -8.68
CA VAL A 135 -18.53 -7.40 -7.80
C VAL A 135 -20.03 -7.69 -7.86
N ASP A 136 -20.84 -6.64 -7.96
CA ASP A 136 -22.29 -6.75 -8.13
C ASP A 136 -22.64 -7.29 -9.53
N ASP A 137 -22.00 -6.80 -10.60
CA ASP A 137 -22.15 -7.33 -11.97
C ASP A 137 -21.76 -8.80 -12.05
N LEU A 138 -20.67 -9.22 -11.39
CA LEU A 138 -20.28 -10.63 -11.34
C LEU A 138 -21.29 -11.46 -10.56
N ARG A 139 -21.77 -10.97 -9.41
CA ARG A 139 -22.78 -11.66 -8.60
C ARG A 139 -24.08 -11.82 -9.37
N ASP A 140 -24.49 -10.79 -10.10
CA ASP A 140 -25.69 -10.80 -10.93
C ASP A 140 -25.49 -11.69 -12.16
N ALA A 141 -24.30 -11.71 -12.76
CA ALA A 141 -23.96 -12.66 -13.81
C ALA A 141 -23.99 -14.12 -13.32
N PHE A 142 -23.48 -14.41 -12.12
CA PHE A 142 -23.57 -15.75 -11.53
C PHE A 142 -25.02 -16.15 -11.22
N LYS A 143 -25.84 -15.22 -10.73
CA LYS A 143 -27.29 -15.44 -10.56
C LYS A 143 -28.00 -15.72 -11.89
N ILE A 144 -27.69 -14.96 -12.94
CA ILE A 144 -28.25 -15.16 -14.29
C ILE A 144 -27.85 -16.54 -14.84
N LEU A 145 -26.64 -17.00 -14.55
CA LEU A 145 -26.12 -18.29 -14.98
C LEU A 145 -26.58 -19.48 -14.10
N GLY A 146 -27.34 -19.23 -13.03
CA GLY A 146 -27.85 -20.28 -12.13
C GLY A 146 -26.75 -21.02 -11.36
N LEU A 147 -25.60 -20.37 -11.17
CA LEU A 147 -24.42 -20.89 -10.46
C LEU A 147 -24.38 -20.42 -9.00
#